data_AF-A0A3C0N5R4-F1
#
_entry.id   AF-A0A3C0N5R4-F1
#
_cell.length_a   1.000
_cell.length_b   1.000
_cell.length_c   1.000
_cell.angle_alpha   90.00
_cell.angle_beta   90.00
_cell.angle_gamma   90.00
#
_symmetry.space_group_name_H-M   'P 1'
#
loop_
_entity.id
_entity.type
_entity.pdbx_description
1 polymer ?
#
loop_
_entity_poly.entity_id
_entity_poly.type
_entity_poly.pdbx_seq_one_letter_code
_entity_poly.pdbx_strand_id
1 'polypeptide(L)' 'MPLSNSVLRRYTPPTCTLEIAAKSSPLSRLTGQSVMKDLRFELRFDDPRKPEDERVIIRGDRTELEV' A
#
# COMPACT_ATOMS: atom_id res chain seq x y z
N MET A 1 41.86 -18.69 -22.95
CA MET A 1 40.95 -17.54 -22.73
C MET A 1 39.91 -17.97 -21.72
N PRO A 2 39.88 -17.47 -20.47
CA PRO A 2 38.77 -17.80 -19.59
C PRO A 2 37.58 -16.93 -19.98
N LEU A 3 36.44 -17.56 -20.25
CA LEU A 3 35.15 -16.90 -20.34
C LEU A 3 34.82 -16.38 -18.94
N SER A 4 34.94 -15.08 -18.72
CA SER A 4 34.47 -14.45 -17.50
C SER A 4 32.94 -14.53 -17.46
N ASN A 5 32.42 -15.62 -16.91
CA ASN A 5 31.00 -15.77 -16.60
C ASN A 5 30.63 -14.84 -15.43
N SER A 6 30.48 -13.55 -15.71
CA SER A 6 29.95 -12.61 -14.73
C SER A 6 28.43 -12.73 -14.70
N VAL A 7 27.91 -13.37 -13.66
CA VAL A 7 26.46 -13.41 -13.40
C VAL A 7 26.07 -12.13 -12.68
N LEU A 8 25.46 -11.17 -13.38
CA LEU A 8 24.86 -9.99 -12.77
C LEU A 8 23.48 -10.36 -12.20
N ARG A 9 23.34 -10.36 -10.87
CA ARG A 9 22.04 -10.51 -10.20
C ARG A 9 21.59 -9.16 -9.66
N ARG A 10 20.43 -8.69 -10.12
CA ARG A 10 19.80 -7.44 -9.68
C ARG A 10 18.59 -7.76 -8.81
N TYR A 11 18.60 -7.23 -7.58
CA TYR A 11 17.49 -7.36 -6.65
C TYR A 11 16.77 -6.02 -6.52
N THR A 12 15.52 -5.97 -6.97
CA THR A 12 14.63 -4.83 -6.75
C THR A 12 14.06 -4.94 -5.34
N PRO A 13 14.12 -3.89 -4.51
CA PRO A 13 13.48 -3.90 -3.20
C PRO A 13 11.97 -4.14 -3.38
N PRO A 14 11.34 -5.00 -2.55
CA PRO A 14 9.88 -5.03 -2.50
C PRO A 14 9.40 -3.70 -1.93
N THR A 15 8.70 -2.92 -2.74
CA THR A 15 8.05 -1.68 -2.29
C THR A 15 6.62 -1.98 -1.90
N CYS A 16 6.02 -1.16 -1.04
CA CYS A 16 4.59 -1.23 -0.76
C CYS A 16 3.95 0.14 -0.92
N THR A 17 2.69 0.13 -1.37
CA THR A 17 1.87 1.33 -1.54
C THR A 17 0.63 1.22 -0.66
N LEU A 18 0.42 2.20 0.23
CA LEU A 18 -0.78 2.33 1.06
C LEU A 18 -1.66 3.46 0.52
N GLU A 19 -2.85 3.13 0.04
CA GLU A 19 -3.88 4.08 -0.35
C GLU A 19 -4.96 4.15 0.72
N ILE A 20 -5.34 5.36 1.13
CA ILE A 20 -6.38 5.61 2.16
C ILE A 20 -7.42 6.56 1.58
N ALA A 21 -8.68 6.16 1.60
CA ALA A 21 -9.81 6.96 1.15
C ALA A 21 -10.83 7.13 2.29
N ALA A 22 -11.23 8.36 2.58
CA ALA A 22 -12.27 8.64 3.58
C ALA A 22 -13.15 9.84 3.17
N LYS A 23 -14.38 9.89 3.69
CA LYS A 23 -15.27 11.03 3.50
C LYS A 23 -15.20 11.94 4.73
N SER A 24 -14.96 13.23 4.49
CA SER A 24 -15.09 14.24 5.55
C SER A 24 -16.58 14.50 5.82
N SER A 25 -16.96 14.49 7.09
CA SER A 25 -18.35 14.80 7.48
C SER A 25 -18.53 16.33 7.61
N PRO A 26 -19.63 16.93 7.12
CA PRO A 26 -19.90 18.34 7.35
C PRO A 26 -19.92 18.73 8.85
N LEU A 27 -20.31 17.80 9.72
CA LEU A 27 -20.32 17.96 11.18
C LEU A 27 -18.92 17.93 11.83
N SER A 28 -17.89 17.40 11.15
CA SER A 28 -16.51 17.41 11.66
C SER A 28 -15.92 18.82 11.71
N ARG A 29 -16.42 19.74 10.86
CA ARG A 29 -16.04 21.16 10.90
C ARG A 29 -16.57 21.89 12.13
N LEU A 30 -17.73 21.47 12.65
CA LEU A 30 -18.40 22.10 13.79
C LEU A 30 -17.86 21.62 15.14
N THR A 31 -17.36 20.40 15.22
CA THR A 31 -16.91 19.77 16.47
C THR A 31 -15.40 19.85 16.70
N GLY A 32 -14.63 20.38 15.73
CA GLY A 32 -13.16 20.46 15.81
C GLY A 32 -12.44 19.11 15.79
N GLN A 33 -13.18 17.99 15.81
CA GLN A 33 -12.66 16.64 15.67
C GLN A 33 -12.78 16.21 14.21
N SER A 34 -11.65 15.93 13.58
CA SER A 34 -11.60 15.33 12.24
C SER A 34 -12.08 13.88 12.30
N VAL A 35 -13.39 13.69 12.35
CA VAL A 35 -14.01 12.37 12.25
C VAL A 35 -14.04 11.98 10.78
N MET A 36 -13.03 11.23 10.34
CA MET A 36 -13.07 10.53 9.06
C MET A 36 -14.11 9.41 9.17
N LYS A 37 -15.21 9.54 8.42
CA LYS A 37 -16.23 8.51 8.29
C LYS A 37 -15.96 7.72 7.01
N ASP A 38 -16.31 6.44 7.03
CA ASP A 38 -16.16 5.51 5.90
C ASP A 38 -14.72 5.40 5.37
N LEU A 39 -13.72 5.44 6.27
CA LEU A 39 -12.33 5.24 5.88
C LEU A 39 -12.13 3.81 5.38
N ARG A 40 -11.54 3.67 4.21
CA ARG A 40 -11.08 2.41 3.62
C ARG A 40 -9.62 2.56 3.26
N PHE A 41 -8.87 1.47 3.38
CA PHE A 41 -7.51 1.44 2.87
C PHE A 41 -7.27 0.22 1.99
N GLU A 42 -6.27 0.36 1.13
CA GLU A 42 -5.70 -0.72 0.35
C GLU A 42 -4.16 -0.65 0.48
N LEU A 43 -3.55 -1.74 0.93
CA LEU A 43 -2.10 -1.93 0.96
C LEU A 43 -1.71 -2.92 -0.12
N ARG A 44 -0.87 -2.47 -1.05
CA ARG A 44 -0.36 -3.26 -2.18
C ARG A 44 1.11 -3.58 -1.96
N PHE A 45 1.48 -4.83 -2.17
CA PHE A 45 2.89 -5.24 -2.24
C PHE A 45 3.33 -5.20 -3.70
N ASP A 46 4.17 -4.21 -4.02
CA ASP A 46 4.66 -3.93 -5.35
C ASP A 46 5.94 -4.73 -5.58
N ASP A 47 5.79 -6.02 -5.86
CA ASP A 47 6.87 -6.85 -6.40
C ASP A 47 6.85 -6.74 -7.93
N PRO A 48 7.81 -6.02 -8.57
CA PRO A 48 7.83 -5.86 -10.02
C PRO A 48 8.08 -7.18 -10.77
N ARG A 49 8.40 -8.26 -10.05
CA ARG A 49 8.62 -9.60 -10.61
C ARG A 49 7.33 -10.41 -10.74
N LYS A 50 6.23 -9.98 -10.11
CA LYS A 50 4.95 -10.69 -10.13
C LYS A 50 3.95 -10.03 -11.08
N PRO A 51 3.16 -10.82 -11.83
CA PRO A 51 2.06 -10.30 -12.62
C PRO A 51 1.00 -9.66 -11.71
N GLU A 52 0.16 -8.77 -12.27
CA GLU A 52 -0.82 -8.03 -11.49
C GLU A 52 -1.81 -8.94 -10.75
N ASP A 53 -2.19 -10.06 -11.37
CA ASP A 53 -3.09 -11.06 -10.81
C ASP A 53 -2.51 -11.82 -9.59
N GLU A 54 -1.19 -11.76 -9.39
CA GLU A 54 -0.48 -12.39 -8.26
C GLU A 54 -0.09 -11.37 -7.17
N ARG A 55 -0.53 -10.11 -7.29
CA ARG A 55 -0.22 -9.09 -6.29
C ARG A 55 -0.96 -9.38 -4.99
N VAL A 56 -0.22 -9.34 -3.89
CA VAL A 56 -0.80 -9.42 -2.55
C VAL A 56 -1.40 -8.06 -2.23
N ILE A 57 -2.70 -8.05 -1.90
CA ILE A 57 -3.46 -6.86 -1.55
C ILE A 57 -4.14 -7.09 -0.20
N ILE A 58 -3.92 -6.18 0.74
CA ILE A 58 -4.61 -6.15 2.03
C ILE A 58 -5.58 -4.97 2.01
N ARG A 59 -6.83 -5.21 2.40
CA ARG A 59 -7.88 -4.19 2.47
C ARG A 59 -8.46 -4.18 3.86
N GLY A 60 -8.88 -3.00 4.29
CA GLY A 60 -9.53 -2.86 5.59
C GLY A 60 -10.13 -1.49 5.76
N ASP A 61 -10.54 -1.21 6.98
CA ASP A 61 -11.14 0.06 7.37
C ASP A 61 -10.41 0.72 8.53
N ARG A 62 -11.03 1.77 9.07
CA ARG A 62 -10.50 2.55 10.18
C ARG A 62 -10.08 1.71 11.40
N THR A 63 -10.86 0.68 11.74
CA THR A 63 -10.63 -0.12 12.95
C THR A 63 -9.34 -0.92 12.88
N GLU A 64 -8.90 -1.27 11.68
CA GLU A 64 -7.68 -2.04 11.42
C GLU A 64 -6.46 -1.15 11.16
N LEU A 65 -6.65 0.16 10.98
CA LEU A 65 -5.60 1.14 10.75
C LEU A 65 -5.13 1.86 12.04
N GLU A 66 -6.03 2.05 13.01
CA GLU A 66 -5.74 2.66 14.32
C GLU A 66 -5.26 1.60 15.32
N VAL A 67 -3.98 1.22 15.26
CA VAL A 67 -3.28 0.40 16.29
C VAL A 67 -2.32 1.25 17.10
#